data_AF-A0A857VBU8-F1
#
_entry.id   AF-A0A857VBU8-F1
#
_cell.length_a   1.000
_cell.length_b   1.000
_cell.length_c   1.000
_cell.angle_alpha   90.00
_cell.angle_beta   90.00
_cell.angle_gamma   90.00
#
_symmetry.space_group_name_H-M   'P 1'
#
loop_
_entity.id
_entity.type
_entity.pdbx_description
1 polymer ?
#
loop_
_entity_poly.entity_id
_entity_poly.type
_entity_poly.pdbx_seq_one_letter_code
_entity_poly.pdbx_strand_id
1 'polypeptide(L)'
;MPRTFRFDKLVTDLVVKNSIEEPHTLDIKYRELNGTALLRELCRKLVEEAREIPVVEGATREVLDEIADAQNVLDEIKRRYGIDESVIRDHQLHRREKKGDFSKGYYVDDVVLRDDSPWIGYFEADSARYPEVVEGRERVVPGEYEHFEGDRYEVLGEGLHSETDEPLVIYCPLYNSQTAIWACPRSVFTEMVETDEGLKSRFRRVDD
;
A
#
# COMPACT_ATOMS: atom_id res chain seq x y z
N MET A 1 26.34 -21.53 13.40
CA MET A 1 24.94 -21.90 13.74
C MET A 1 24.07 -21.60 12.53
N PRO A 2 23.11 -22.47 12.18
CA PRO A 2 22.18 -22.20 11.08
C PRO A 2 21.32 -20.98 11.40
N ARG A 3 21.02 -20.17 10.38
CA ARG A 3 20.09 -19.03 10.47
C ARG A 3 18.81 -19.40 9.75
N THR A 4 17.68 -18.93 10.26
CA THR A 4 16.36 -19.17 9.66
C THR A 4 15.76 -17.85 9.24
N PHE A 5 15.29 -17.78 8.00
CA PHE A 5 14.61 -16.62 7.43
C PHE A 5 13.14 -16.99 7.19
N ARG A 6 12.24 -16.06 7.49
CA ARG A 6 10.79 -16.26 7.36
C ARG A 6 10.30 -15.53 6.11
N PHE A 7 9.56 -16.24 5.26
CA PHE A 7 9.02 -15.68 4.02
C PHE A 7 7.56 -15.23 4.20
N ASP A 8 6.72 -16.01 4.89
CA ASP A 8 5.30 -15.72 5.17
C ASP A 8 4.49 -15.20 3.97
N LYS A 9 4.83 -15.65 2.77
CA LYS A 9 4.22 -15.20 1.52
C LYS A 9 3.95 -16.34 0.55
N LEU A 10 3.07 -16.08 -0.40
CA LEU A 10 2.87 -16.97 -1.54
C LEU A 10 4.06 -16.82 -2.48
N VAL A 11 4.64 -17.94 -2.92
CA VAL A 11 5.76 -17.97 -3.85
C VAL A 11 5.45 -18.88 -5.02
N THR A 12 6.15 -18.71 -6.14
CA THR A 12 6.04 -19.59 -7.30
C THR A 12 6.63 -20.97 -6.99
N ASP A 13 6.23 -21.95 -7.79
CA ASP A 13 6.76 -23.32 -7.74
C ASP A 13 8.29 -23.35 -7.91
N LEU A 14 8.82 -22.51 -8.79
CA LEU A 14 10.26 -22.39 -9.01
C LEU A 14 11.01 -21.89 -7.77
N VAL A 15 10.43 -20.99 -6.96
CA VAL A 15 11.08 -20.55 -5.71
C VAL A 15 11.23 -21.74 -4.74
N VAL A 16 10.19 -22.57 -4.62
CA VAL A 16 10.24 -23.77 -3.78
C VAL A 16 11.27 -24.76 -4.34
N LYS A 17 11.22 -25.05 -5.65
CA LYS A 17 12.15 -25.95 -6.32
C LYS A 17 13.61 -25.49 -6.15
N ASN A 18 13.90 -24.24 -6.46
CA ASN A 18 15.24 -23.68 -6.35
C ASN A 18 15.74 -23.70 -4.90
N SER A 19 14.85 -23.45 -3.93
CA SER A 19 15.22 -23.54 -2.52
C SER A 19 15.59 -24.97 -2.10
N ILE A 20 14.89 -25.99 -2.63
CA ILE A 20 15.21 -27.40 -2.38
C ILE A 20 16.53 -27.81 -3.03
N GLU A 21 16.80 -27.30 -4.24
CA GLU A 21 17.99 -27.64 -5.03
C GLU A 21 19.26 -26.88 -4.61
N GLU A 22 19.11 -25.75 -3.90
CA GLU A 22 20.22 -24.92 -3.43
C GLU A 22 21.09 -25.68 -2.39
N PRO A 23 22.39 -25.92 -2.67
CA PRO A 23 23.26 -26.71 -1.78
C PRO A 23 23.38 -26.19 -0.35
N HIS A 24 23.16 -24.90 -0.11
CA HIS A 24 23.24 -24.30 1.23
C HIS A 24 21.92 -24.32 2.00
N THR A 25 20.80 -24.69 1.37
CA THR A 25 19.52 -24.83 2.06
C THR A 25 19.51 -26.09 2.91
N LEU A 26 19.48 -25.91 4.22
CA LEU A 26 19.46 -27.04 5.16
C LEU A 26 18.04 -27.62 5.37
N ASP A 27 17.01 -26.78 5.28
CA ASP A 27 15.59 -27.15 5.42
C ASP A 27 14.71 -26.06 4.79
N ILE A 28 13.55 -26.45 4.23
CA ILE A 28 12.50 -25.54 3.77
C ILE A 28 11.13 -26.08 4.19
N LYS A 29 10.29 -25.18 4.73
CA LYS A 29 8.91 -25.47 5.11
C LYS A 29 7.95 -24.76 4.18
N TYR A 30 7.10 -25.51 3.49
CA TYR A 30 6.07 -24.98 2.61
C TYR A 30 4.80 -25.83 2.70
N ARG A 31 3.69 -25.30 2.19
CA ARG A 31 2.40 -26.00 2.11
C ARG A 31 1.69 -25.58 0.82
N GLU A 32 0.98 -26.51 0.22
CA GLU A 32 0.09 -26.20 -0.90
C GLU A 32 -1.22 -25.60 -0.37
N LEU A 33 -1.62 -24.49 -0.97
CA LEU A 33 -2.88 -23.83 -0.64
C LEU A 33 -3.90 -24.10 -1.74
N ASN A 34 -5.17 -24.25 -1.35
CA ASN A 34 -6.27 -24.54 -2.26
C ASN A 34 -7.51 -23.72 -1.90
N GLY A 35 -8.48 -23.65 -2.82
CA GLY A 35 -9.75 -22.97 -2.62
C GLY A 35 -9.62 -21.55 -2.08
N THR A 36 -10.38 -21.22 -1.05
CA THR A 36 -10.40 -19.88 -0.44
C THR A 36 -9.11 -19.50 0.26
N ALA A 37 -8.33 -20.47 0.75
CA ALA A 37 -7.05 -20.20 1.39
C ALA A 37 -6.05 -19.65 0.37
N LEU A 38 -5.98 -20.25 -0.83
CA LEU A 38 -5.12 -19.75 -1.89
C LEU A 38 -5.63 -18.42 -2.46
N LEU A 39 -6.94 -18.28 -2.69
CA LEU A 39 -7.52 -17.00 -3.12
C LEU A 39 -7.14 -15.84 -2.18
N ARG A 40 -7.15 -16.08 -0.87
CA ARG A 40 -6.74 -15.08 0.12
C ARG A 40 -5.27 -14.70 -0.05
N GLU A 41 -4.38 -15.66 -0.20
CA GLU A 41 -2.95 -15.36 -0.38
C GLU A 41 -2.66 -14.75 -1.75
N LEU A 42 -3.40 -15.09 -2.80
CA LEU A 42 -3.30 -14.42 -4.10
C LEU A 42 -3.69 -12.94 -4.00
N CYS A 43 -4.77 -12.61 -3.27
CA CYS A 43 -5.12 -11.21 -3.02
C CYS A 43 -4.02 -10.46 -2.26
N ARG A 44 -3.36 -11.11 -1.30
CA ARG A 44 -2.20 -10.50 -0.60
C ARG A 44 -1.01 -10.34 -1.53
N LYS A 45 -0.71 -11.35 -2.34
CA LYS A 45 0.38 -11.32 -3.32
C LYS A 45 0.17 -10.21 -4.34
N LEU A 46 -1.06 -9.96 -4.79
CA LEU A 46 -1.37 -8.84 -5.68
C LEU A 46 -1.02 -7.48 -5.06
N VAL A 47 -1.29 -7.31 -3.76
CA VAL A 47 -0.91 -6.09 -3.03
C VAL A 47 0.61 -6.00 -2.84
N GLU A 48 1.30 -7.13 -2.65
CA GLU A 48 2.77 -7.20 -2.63
C GLU A 48 3.33 -6.73 -3.98
N GLU A 49 2.94 -7.35 -5.11
CA GLU A 49 3.45 -6.94 -6.43
C GLU A 49 3.13 -5.48 -6.74
N ALA A 50 1.93 -5.01 -6.39
CA ALA A 50 1.56 -3.61 -6.64
C ALA A 50 2.42 -2.61 -5.86
N ARG A 51 3.01 -3.01 -4.72
CA ARG A 51 3.94 -2.19 -3.94
C ARG A 51 5.38 -2.26 -4.45
N GLU A 52 5.73 -3.30 -5.20
CA GLU A 52 7.06 -3.46 -5.79
C GLU A 52 7.21 -2.66 -7.10
N ILE A 53 6.11 -2.25 -7.74
CA ILE A 53 6.13 -1.38 -8.94
C ILE A 53 6.87 -0.06 -8.65
N PRO A 54 8.00 0.23 -9.34
CA PRO A 54 8.76 1.45 -9.12
C PRO A 54 7.98 2.70 -9.57
N VAL A 55 8.00 3.74 -8.74
CA VAL A 55 7.46 5.06 -9.08
C VAL A 55 8.55 5.89 -9.76
N VAL A 56 8.66 5.76 -11.08
CA VAL A 56 9.68 6.43 -11.89
C VAL A 56 9.10 6.95 -13.21
N GLU A 57 9.78 7.92 -13.83
CA GLU A 57 9.40 8.38 -15.17
C GLU A 57 9.73 7.32 -16.24
N GLY A 58 8.69 6.94 -17.01
CA GLY A 58 8.83 6.07 -18.18
C GLY A 58 8.78 4.57 -17.89
N ALA A 59 8.67 3.77 -18.95
CA ALA A 59 8.56 2.32 -18.87
C ALA A 59 9.96 1.67 -18.81
N THR A 60 10.53 1.59 -17.61
CA THR A 60 11.76 0.84 -17.37
C THR A 60 11.51 -0.67 -17.45
N ARG A 61 12.58 -1.48 -17.56
CA ARG A 61 12.45 -2.94 -17.52
C ARG A 61 11.85 -3.43 -16.20
N GLU A 62 12.26 -2.83 -15.10
CA GLU A 62 11.76 -3.15 -13.76
C GLU A 62 10.25 -2.89 -13.66
N VAL A 63 9.77 -1.73 -14.12
CA VAL A 63 8.33 -1.43 -14.18
C VAL A 63 7.56 -2.47 -15.01
N LEU A 64 8.12 -2.92 -16.13
CA LEU A 64 7.48 -3.95 -16.96
C LEU A 64 7.42 -5.31 -16.26
N ASP A 65 8.50 -5.70 -15.59
CA ASP A 65 8.61 -6.97 -14.88
C ASP A 65 7.59 -6.99 -13.70
N GLU A 66 7.52 -5.93 -12.89
CA GLU A 66 6.59 -5.85 -11.76
C GLU A 66 5.11 -5.79 -12.19
N ILE A 67 4.79 -5.07 -13.27
CA ILE A 67 3.44 -5.09 -13.85
C ILE A 67 3.07 -6.49 -14.35
N ALA A 68 4.02 -7.20 -14.97
CA ALA A 68 3.79 -8.55 -15.46
C ALA A 68 3.52 -9.52 -14.29
N ASP A 69 4.25 -9.38 -13.18
CA ASP A 69 4.03 -10.20 -11.98
C ASP A 69 2.68 -9.90 -11.32
N ALA A 70 2.29 -8.63 -11.18
CA ALA A 70 0.94 -8.27 -10.74
C ALA A 70 -0.16 -8.85 -11.66
N GLN A 71 0.07 -8.80 -12.98
CA GLN A 71 -0.87 -9.35 -13.96
C GLN A 71 -0.96 -10.88 -13.88
N ASN A 72 0.16 -11.58 -13.67
CA ASN A 72 0.18 -13.04 -13.47
C ASN A 72 -0.67 -13.45 -12.25
N VAL A 73 -0.59 -12.69 -11.15
CA VAL A 73 -1.42 -12.93 -9.97
C VAL A 73 -2.91 -12.68 -10.27
N LEU A 74 -3.24 -11.61 -10.97
CA LEU A 74 -4.61 -11.33 -11.41
C LEU A 74 -5.16 -12.41 -12.34
N ASP A 75 -4.34 -12.93 -13.25
CA ASP A 75 -4.69 -14.01 -14.17
C ASP A 75 -4.97 -15.31 -13.42
N GLU A 76 -4.17 -15.63 -12.41
CA GLU A 76 -4.44 -16.75 -11.51
C GLU A 76 -5.78 -16.58 -10.79
N ILE A 77 -6.05 -15.40 -10.21
CA ILE A 77 -7.32 -15.10 -9.54
C ILE A 77 -8.50 -15.30 -10.51
N LYS A 78 -8.43 -14.71 -11.72
CA LYS A 78 -9.46 -14.88 -12.76
C LYS A 78 -9.70 -16.35 -13.07
N ARG A 79 -8.63 -17.14 -13.26
CA ARG A 79 -8.72 -18.57 -13.55
C ARG A 79 -9.43 -19.33 -12.43
N ARG A 80 -9.18 -19.01 -11.16
CA ARG A 80 -9.84 -19.65 -10.01
C ARG A 80 -11.33 -19.34 -9.91
N TYR A 81 -11.74 -18.16 -10.35
CA TYR A 81 -13.16 -17.82 -10.49
C TYR A 81 -13.79 -18.30 -11.81
N GLY A 82 -13.00 -18.86 -12.73
CA GLY A 82 -13.47 -19.22 -14.07
C GLY A 82 -13.86 -18.01 -14.91
N ILE A 83 -13.23 -16.85 -14.67
CA ILE A 83 -13.51 -15.61 -15.37
C ILE A 83 -12.61 -15.50 -16.59
N ASP A 84 -13.21 -15.31 -17.76
CA ASP A 84 -12.51 -15.05 -19.00
C ASP A 84 -12.10 -13.57 -19.12
N GLU A 85 -11.01 -13.32 -19.83
CA GLU A 85 -10.49 -11.98 -20.09
C GLU A 85 -11.48 -11.09 -20.85
N SER A 86 -12.26 -11.65 -21.79
CA SER A 86 -13.29 -10.91 -22.52
C SER A 86 -14.37 -10.35 -21.61
N VAL A 87 -14.81 -11.13 -20.61
CA VAL A 87 -15.83 -10.72 -19.64
C VAL A 87 -15.34 -9.52 -18.81
N ILE A 88 -14.06 -9.52 -18.41
CA ILE A 88 -13.46 -8.39 -17.69
C ILE A 88 -13.41 -7.16 -18.58
N ARG A 89 -12.96 -7.29 -19.83
CA ARG A 89 -12.85 -6.17 -20.77
C ARG A 89 -14.20 -5.55 -21.09
N ASP A 90 -15.21 -6.37 -21.35
CA ASP A 90 -16.58 -5.90 -21.58
C ASP A 90 -17.09 -5.14 -20.35
N HIS A 91 -16.89 -5.68 -19.15
CA HIS A 91 -17.28 -5.02 -17.91
C HIS A 91 -16.53 -3.70 -17.67
N GLN A 92 -15.25 -3.62 -18.03
CA GLN A 92 -14.46 -2.38 -17.97
C GLN A 92 -15.01 -1.32 -18.93
N LEU A 93 -15.32 -1.67 -20.18
CA LEU A 93 -15.87 -0.74 -21.18
C LEU A 93 -17.20 -0.14 -20.71
N HIS A 94 -18.14 -0.97 -20.26
CA HIS A 94 -19.43 -0.51 -19.75
C HIS A 94 -19.29 0.39 -18.51
N ARG A 95 -18.28 0.18 -17.67
CA ARG A 95 -18.03 1.03 -16.50
C ARG A 95 -17.40 2.36 -16.88
N ARG A 96 -16.55 2.43 -17.90
CA ARG A 96 -15.94 3.68 -18.37
C ARG A 96 -16.99 4.67 -18.87
N GLU A 97 -18.02 4.20 -19.57
CA GLU A 97 -19.12 5.07 -20.03
C GLU A 97 -19.89 5.74 -18.88
N LYS A 98 -19.99 5.06 -17.73
CA LYS A 98 -20.75 5.56 -16.57
C LYS A 98 -19.91 6.30 -15.54
N LYS A 99 -18.62 5.93 -15.40
CA LYS A 99 -17.74 6.41 -14.31
C LYS A 99 -16.52 7.18 -14.81
N GLY A 100 -16.32 7.27 -16.12
CA GLY A 100 -15.08 7.79 -16.70
C GLY A 100 -13.90 6.84 -16.51
N ASP A 101 -12.70 7.35 -16.76
CA ASP A 101 -11.43 6.66 -16.52
C ASP A 101 -10.39 7.61 -15.90
N PHE A 102 -9.19 7.10 -15.65
CA PHE A 102 -8.12 7.84 -15.01
C PHE A 102 -7.27 8.67 -15.99
N SER A 103 -7.67 8.80 -17.26
CA SER A 103 -6.85 9.46 -18.31
C SER A 103 -6.58 10.94 -18.04
N LYS A 104 -7.44 11.60 -17.26
CA LYS A 104 -7.27 13.01 -16.87
C LYS A 104 -6.37 13.19 -15.64
N GLY A 105 -6.11 12.13 -14.88
CA GLY A 105 -5.25 12.21 -13.69
C GLY A 105 -5.81 13.09 -12.57
N TYR A 106 -7.13 13.23 -12.44
CA TYR A 106 -7.70 13.99 -11.33
C TYR A 106 -7.43 13.30 -10.00
N TYR A 107 -6.70 13.98 -9.12
CA TYR A 107 -6.61 13.70 -7.70
C TYR A 107 -7.55 14.68 -6.98
N VAL A 108 -8.35 14.20 -6.04
CA VAL A 108 -9.28 15.04 -5.26
C VAL A 108 -8.85 14.94 -3.82
N ASP A 109 -8.30 16.03 -3.28
CA ASP A 109 -7.96 16.14 -1.87
C ASP A 109 -9.25 16.23 -1.03
N ASP A 110 -10.07 17.25 -1.30
CA ASP A 110 -11.26 17.55 -0.50
C ASP A 110 -12.47 17.94 -1.37
N VAL A 111 -13.68 17.75 -0.80
CA VAL A 111 -14.93 18.26 -1.35
C VAL A 111 -15.64 19.07 -0.27
N VAL A 112 -15.82 20.37 -0.53
CA VAL A 112 -16.60 21.25 0.34
C VAL A 112 -18.07 21.21 -0.09
N LEU A 113 -18.93 20.72 0.79
CA LEU A 113 -20.37 20.70 0.58
C LEU A 113 -21.06 21.85 1.30
N ARG A 114 -22.22 22.24 0.79
CA ARG A 114 -23.17 23.06 1.54
C ARG A 114 -23.82 22.22 2.62
N ASP A 115 -24.15 22.84 3.75
CA ASP A 115 -24.82 22.19 4.90
C ASP A 115 -26.15 21.50 4.53
N ASP A 116 -26.82 21.93 3.46
CA ASP A 116 -28.07 21.35 2.97
C ASP A 116 -27.88 20.23 1.93
N SER A 117 -26.64 19.80 1.68
CA SER A 117 -26.34 18.80 0.65
C SER A 117 -26.81 17.40 1.06
N PRO A 118 -27.57 16.68 0.21
CA PRO A 118 -27.95 15.30 0.48
C PRO A 118 -26.74 14.34 0.48
N TRP A 119 -25.58 14.78 -0.02
CA TRP A 119 -24.35 13.99 -0.03
C TRP A 119 -23.66 13.93 1.32
N ILE A 120 -23.98 14.83 2.26
CA ILE A 120 -23.42 14.78 3.62
C ILE A 120 -23.72 13.43 4.25
N GLY A 121 -25.00 13.01 4.24
CA GLY A 121 -25.39 11.70 4.77
C GLY A 121 -24.78 10.50 4.03
N TYR A 122 -24.40 10.65 2.76
CA TYR A 122 -23.66 9.62 2.01
C TYR A 122 -22.21 9.49 2.52
N PHE A 123 -21.53 10.61 2.76
CA PHE A 123 -20.15 10.59 3.27
C PHE A 123 -20.09 10.19 4.74
N GLU A 124 -21.03 10.65 5.57
CA GLU A 124 -21.13 10.26 6.99
C GLU A 124 -21.37 8.75 7.18
N ALA A 125 -22.04 8.09 6.24
CA ALA A 125 -22.30 6.65 6.31
C ALA A 125 -21.02 5.80 6.22
N ASP A 126 -19.92 6.34 5.70
CA ASP A 126 -18.62 5.66 5.61
C ASP A 126 -17.49 6.65 5.98
N SER A 127 -17.55 7.18 7.20
CA SER A 127 -16.60 8.16 7.72
C SER A 127 -15.15 7.65 7.81
N ALA A 128 -14.95 6.33 7.78
CA ALA A 128 -13.63 5.72 7.70
C ALA A 128 -13.01 5.93 6.30
N ARG A 129 -13.84 5.94 5.26
CA ARG A 129 -13.43 6.17 3.87
C ARG A 129 -13.47 7.64 3.49
N TYR A 130 -14.43 8.39 4.02
CA TYR A 130 -14.66 9.81 3.76
C TYR A 130 -14.63 10.59 5.09
N PRO A 131 -13.46 10.70 5.74
CA PRO A 131 -13.37 11.45 6.98
C PRO A 131 -13.64 12.94 6.72
N GLU A 132 -14.47 13.55 7.56
CA GLU A 132 -14.69 14.99 7.53
C GLU A 132 -13.41 15.72 8.00
N VAL A 133 -12.97 16.72 7.21
CA VAL A 133 -11.86 17.59 7.60
C VAL A 133 -12.37 18.60 8.63
N VAL A 134 -11.94 18.43 9.88
CA VAL A 134 -12.23 19.36 10.97
C VAL A 134 -11.06 20.32 11.13
N GLU A 135 -11.31 21.62 11.06
CA GLU A 135 -10.30 22.67 11.23
C GLU A 135 -9.47 22.46 12.52
N GLY A 136 -8.15 22.47 12.41
CA GLY A 136 -7.22 22.17 13.52
C GLY A 136 -6.94 20.68 13.75
N ARG A 137 -7.52 19.79 12.95
CA ARG A 137 -7.24 18.34 12.94
C ARG A 137 -6.72 17.92 11.57
N GLU A 138 -5.66 18.58 11.10
CA GLU A 138 -4.96 18.16 9.87
C GLU A 138 -4.46 16.73 10.05
N ARG A 139 -4.96 15.87 9.17
CA ARG A 139 -4.60 14.46 9.08
C ARG A 139 -3.26 14.34 8.38
N VAL A 140 -2.39 13.48 8.86
CA VAL A 140 -1.22 13.07 8.09
C VAL A 140 -1.70 12.26 6.89
N VAL A 141 -1.45 12.79 5.70
CA VAL A 141 -1.87 12.19 4.43
C VAL A 141 -0.95 11.00 4.12
N PRO A 142 -1.47 9.84 3.68
CA PRO A 142 -0.63 8.78 3.17
C PRO A 142 0.24 9.23 1.99
N GLY A 143 1.45 8.70 1.89
CA GLY A 143 2.41 9.06 0.85
C GLY A 143 3.84 9.09 1.38
N GLU A 144 4.76 9.60 0.58
CA GLU A 144 6.17 9.62 0.95
C GLU A 144 6.54 10.84 1.82
N TYR A 145 7.36 10.59 2.83
CA TYR A 145 7.86 11.59 3.77
C TYR A 145 9.36 11.41 3.97
N GLU A 146 10.06 12.52 4.15
CA GLU A 146 11.48 12.58 4.47
C GLU A 146 11.64 13.05 5.93
N HIS A 147 12.35 12.26 6.73
CA HIS A 147 12.75 12.66 8.06
C HIS A 147 13.84 13.74 7.97
N PHE A 148 13.91 14.66 8.93
CA PHE A 148 14.93 15.73 8.91
C PHE A 148 16.39 15.22 8.91
N GLU A 149 16.62 13.96 9.29
CA GLU A 149 17.92 13.27 9.23
C GLU A 149 18.23 12.64 7.85
N GLY A 150 17.29 12.68 6.90
CA GLY A 150 17.48 12.31 5.50
C GLY A 150 16.84 10.98 5.07
N ASP A 151 16.42 10.14 6.00
CA ASP A 151 15.76 8.87 5.66
C ASP A 151 14.34 9.10 5.12
N ARG A 152 13.94 8.29 4.12
CA ARG A 152 12.61 8.34 3.51
C ARG A 152 11.70 7.21 4.00
N TYR A 153 10.42 7.53 4.09
CA TYR A 153 9.38 6.67 4.62
C TYR A 153 8.09 6.79 3.81
N GLU A 154 7.32 5.71 3.72
CA GLU A 154 5.96 5.71 3.21
C GLU A 154 4.98 5.72 4.38
N VAL A 155 4.23 6.81 4.54
CA VAL A 155 3.10 6.87 5.47
C VAL A 155 1.93 6.11 4.89
N LEU A 156 1.46 5.10 5.62
CA LEU A 156 0.29 4.29 5.26
C LEU A 156 -1.01 4.97 5.69
N GLY A 157 -0.94 5.79 6.74
CA GLY A 157 -2.06 6.57 7.28
C GLY A 157 -1.99 6.69 8.79
N GLU A 158 -3.10 7.12 9.37
CA GLU A 158 -3.23 7.27 10.83
C GLU A 158 -3.98 6.10 11.47
N GLY A 159 -3.62 5.80 12.72
CA GLY A 159 -4.33 4.89 13.60
C GLY A 159 -4.60 5.52 14.97
N LEU A 160 -5.29 4.79 15.83
CA LEU A 160 -5.47 5.15 17.25
C LEU A 160 -4.82 4.07 18.10
N HIS A 161 -4.08 4.50 19.12
CA HIS A 161 -3.59 3.58 20.14
C HIS A 161 -4.77 3.04 20.94
N SER A 162 -5.07 1.74 20.82
CA SER A 162 -6.33 1.15 21.29
C SER A 162 -6.60 1.29 22.79
N GLU A 163 -5.58 1.51 23.61
CA GLU A 163 -5.72 1.65 25.07
C GLU A 163 -5.81 3.10 25.55
N THR A 164 -5.35 4.06 24.74
CA THR A 164 -5.21 5.46 25.15
C THR A 164 -5.94 6.43 24.22
N ASP A 165 -6.47 5.94 23.10
CA ASP A 165 -7.02 6.71 21.99
C ASP A 165 -6.05 7.77 21.45
N GLU A 166 -4.74 7.61 21.68
CA GLU A 166 -3.72 8.52 21.18
C GLU A 166 -3.59 8.37 19.65
N PRO A 167 -3.67 9.47 18.87
CA PRO A 167 -3.46 9.41 17.43
C PRO A 167 -2.03 9.01 17.09
N LEU A 168 -1.89 7.99 16.25
CA LEU A 168 -0.61 7.49 15.75
C LEU A 168 -0.52 7.68 14.24
N VAL A 169 0.69 7.95 13.75
CA VAL A 169 1.03 7.85 12.33
C VAL A 169 1.69 6.49 12.10
N ILE A 170 1.18 5.74 11.12
CA ILE A 170 1.66 4.41 10.74
C ILE A 170 2.43 4.53 9.42
N TYR A 171 3.69 4.10 9.41
CA TYR A 171 4.58 4.32 8.28
C TYR A 171 5.65 3.23 8.15
N CYS A 172 6.22 3.09 6.95
CA CYS A 172 7.24 2.09 6.61
C CYS A 172 8.53 2.79 6.15
N PRO A 173 9.72 2.29 6.52
CA PRO A 173 10.96 2.79 5.95
C PRO A 173 11.09 2.39 4.48
N LEU A 174 11.54 3.32 3.63
CA LEU A 174 11.86 3.06 2.22
C LEU A 174 13.33 2.61 2.04
N TYR A 175 13.92 2.05 3.09
CA TYR A 175 15.28 1.54 3.13
C TYR A 175 15.30 0.17 3.82
N ASN A 176 16.44 -0.53 3.73
CA ASN A 176 16.63 -1.82 4.37
C ASN A 176 16.55 -1.70 5.90
N SER A 177 15.42 -2.09 6.48
CA SER A 177 15.16 -2.08 7.92
C SER A 177 14.84 -3.48 8.44
N GLN A 178 15.17 -3.72 9.71
CA GLN A 178 14.79 -4.95 10.41
C GLN A 178 13.30 -5.00 10.75
N THR A 179 12.63 -3.83 10.79
CA THR A 179 11.21 -3.70 11.13
C THR A 179 10.46 -3.10 9.95
N ALA A 180 9.40 -3.78 9.51
CA ALA A 180 8.65 -3.39 8.32
C ALA A 180 7.71 -2.21 8.53
N ILE A 181 7.19 -2.00 9.75
CA ILE A 181 6.17 -0.98 10.06
C ILE A 181 6.50 -0.30 11.39
N TRP A 182 6.37 1.03 11.39
CA TRP A 182 6.57 1.91 12.54
C TRP A 182 5.25 2.60 12.89
N ALA A 183 5.13 2.96 14.16
CA ALA A 183 4.04 3.77 14.67
C ALA A 183 4.61 4.80 15.65
N CYS A 184 4.22 6.06 15.51
CA CYS A 184 4.59 7.10 16.46
C CYS A 184 3.41 8.05 16.72
N PRO A 185 3.37 8.76 17.86
CA PRO A 185 2.35 9.77 18.11
C PRO A 185 2.32 10.80 16.99
N ARG A 186 1.11 11.14 16.52
CA ARG A 186 0.91 12.16 15.48
C ARG A 186 1.55 13.49 15.88
N SER A 187 1.43 13.86 17.15
CA SER A 187 2.06 15.07 17.71
C SER A 187 3.56 15.11 17.50
N VAL A 188 4.25 13.97 17.70
CA VAL A 188 5.70 13.82 17.47
C VAL A 188 6.00 13.83 15.98
N PHE A 189 5.20 13.14 15.16
CA PHE A 189 5.41 13.10 13.71
C PHE A 189 5.33 14.50 13.06
N THR A 190 4.34 15.30 13.47
CA THR A 190 4.08 16.63 12.90
C THR A 190 4.85 17.76 13.60
N GLU A 191 5.74 17.46 14.54
CA GLU A 191 6.41 18.51 15.30
C GLU A 191 7.50 19.23 14.48
N MET A 192 7.85 20.43 14.95
CA MET A 192 9.01 21.17 14.47
C MET A 192 10.20 20.91 15.40
N VAL A 193 11.36 20.62 14.83
CA VAL A 193 12.61 20.30 15.54
C VAL A 193 13.63 21.41 15.28
N GLU A 194 14.27 21.91 16.33
CA GLU A 194 15.43 22.80 16.21
C GLU A 194 16.67 21.98 15.84
N THR A 195 17.30 22.34 14.72
CA THR A 195 18.55 21.74 14.23
C THR A 195 19.61 22.82 14.10
N ASP A 196 20.87 22.43 13.88
CA ASP A 196 21.96 23.38 13.59
C ASP A 196 21.69 24.23 12.32
N GLU A 197 20.81 23.74 11.45
CA GLU A 197 20.37 24.41 10.21
C GLU A 197 19.07 25.23 10.40
N GLY A 198 18.57 25.33 11.63
CA GLY A 198 17.35 26.03 11.99
C GLY A 198 16.15 25.11 12.28
N LEU A 199 14.97 25.72 12.38
CA LEU A 199 13.72 25.02 12.69
C LEU A 199 13.19 24.28 11.45
N LYS A 200 13.03 22.97 11.54
CA LYS A 200 12.55 22.10 10.45
C LYS A 200 11.39 21.21 10.93
N SER A 201 10.48 20.83 10.04
CA SER A 201 9.51 19.77 10.34
C SER A 201 10.24 18.45 10.59
N ARG A 202 9.82 17.68 11.59
CA ARG A 202 10.42 16.36 11.86
C ARG A 202 10.31 15.45 10.64
N PHE A 203 9.11 15.40 10.06
CA PHE A 203 8.84 14.74 8.78
C PHE A 203 8.24 15.76 7.82
N ARG A 204 8.81 15.82 6.62
CA ARG A 204 8.32 16.65 5.52
C ARG A 204 7.74 15.74 4.45
N ARG A 205 6.51 16.01 4.00
CA ARG A 205 5.95 15.30 2.86
C ARG A 205 6.82 15.56 1.63
N VAL A 206 7.14 14.51 0.90
CA VAL A 206 7.77 14.63 -0.41
C VAL A 206 6.63 14.81 -1.39
N ASP A 207 6.34 16.06 -1.72
CA ASP A 207 5.41 16.39 -2.80
C ASP A 207 6.16 16.23 -4.14
N ASP A 208 5.48 15.66 -5.14
CA ASP A 208 5.92 15.67 -6.54
C ASP A 208 5.85 17.09 -7.14
#